data_AF-A0A538DAG7-F1
#
_entry.id   AF-A0A538DAG7-F1
#
_cell.length_a   1.000
_cell.length_b   1.000
_cell.length_c   1.000
_cell.angle_alpha   90.00
_cell.angle_beta   90.00
_cell.angle_gamma   90.00
#
_symmetry.space_group_name_H-M   'P 1'
#
loop_
_entity.id
_entity.type
_entity.pdbx_description
1 polymer ?
#
loop_
_entity_poly.entity_id
_entity_poly.type
_entity_poly.pdbx_seq_one_letter_code
_entity_poly.pdbx_strand_id
1 'polypeptide(L)' 'MARQGDALENPATGERLVFRRKTAESGGAVLAFDYFLPAGGSVPLAHVHPRQE' A
#
# COMPACT_ATOMS: atom_id res chain seq x y z
N MET A 1 -14.49 -6.53 2.67
CA MET A 1 -13.68 -5.32 2.93
C MET A 1 -12.41 -5.72 3.63
N ALA A 2 -11.28 -5.08 3.30
CA ALA A 2 -10.02 -5.30 4.00
C ALA A 2 -10.13 -4.95 5.49
N ARG A 3 -9.21 -5.49 6.30
CA ARG A 3 -8.98 -5.23 7.72
C ARG A 3 -7.53 -4.83 7.94
N GLN A 4 -7.24 -4.20 9.09
CA GLN A 4 -5.87 -3.97 9.50
C GLN A 4 -5.12 -5.32 9.56
N GLY A 5 -3.94 -5.38 8.97
CA GLY A 5 -3.12 -6.58 8.86
C GLY A 5 -3.42 -7.45 7.64
N ASP A 6 -4.53 -7.25 6.93
CA ASP A 6 -4.76 -7.95 5.66
C ASP A 6 -3.66 -7.58 4.66
N ALA A 7 -3.26 -8.56 3.84
CA ALA A 7 -2.23 -8.38 2.83
C ALA A 7 -2.78 -8.57 1.42
N LEU A 8 -2.28 -7.76 0.48
CA LEU A 8 -2.40 -7.99 -0.95
C LEU A 8 -1.03 -8.35 -1.50
N GLU A 9 -0.98 -9.39 -2.33
CA GLU A 9 0.25 -9.84 -2.98
C GLU A 9 0.04 -9.87 -4.49
N ASN A 10 0.99 -9.31 -5.24
CA ASN A 10 1.01 -9.39 -6.69
C ASN A 10 1.99 -10.49 -7.13
N PRO A 11 1.53 -11.68 -7.54
CA PRO A 11 2.43 -12.78 -7.89
C PRO A 11 3.25 -12.51 -9.14
N ALA A 12 2.84 -11.57 -10.00
CA ALA A 12 3.59 -11.22 -11.22
C ALA A 12 4.83 -10.36 -10.93
N THR A 13 4.78 -9.54 -9.88
CA THR A 13 5.86 -8.59 -9.53
C THR A 13 6.53 -8.90 -8.19
N GLY A 14 5.91 -9.74 -7.35
CA GLY A 14 6.36 -10.05 -5.99
C GLY A 14 6.07 -8.94 -4.98
N GLU A 15 5.31 -7.92 -5.35
CA GLU A 15 4.98 -6.79 -4.47
C GLU A 15 3.95 -7.21 -3.42
N ARG A 16 4.10 -6.68 -2.21
CA ARG A 16 3.18 -6.93 -1.10
C ARG A 16 2.77 -5.62 -0.42
N LEU A 17 1.48 -5.49 -0.15
CA LEU A 17 0.89 -4.38 0.60
C LEU A 17 0.23 -4.92 1.85
N VAL A 18 0.44 -4.28 3.01
CA VAL A 18 -0.22 -4.63 4.27
C VAL A 18 -1.03 -3.45 4.81
N PHE A 19 -2.33 -3.62 5.00
CA PHE A 19 -3.20 -2.54 5.47
C PHE A 19 -2.90 -2.14 6.93
N ARG A 20 -2.59 -0.86 7.16
CA ARG A 20 -2.38 -0.29 8.50
C ARG A 20 -3.61 0.42 9.03
N ARG A 21 -4.29 1.19 8.18
CA ARG A 21 -5.51 1.93 8.52
C ARG A 21 -6.38 2.07 7.29
N LYS A 22 -7.68 1.83 7.44
CA LYS A 22 -8.67 1.96 6.36
C LYS A 22 -9.21 3.39 6.29
N THR A 23 -9.63 3.79 5.10
CA THR A 23 -10.31 5.09 4.87
C THR A 23 -11.49 5.32 5.82
N ALA A 24 -12.31 4.29 6.06
CA ALA A 24 -13.46 4.40 6.97
C ALA A 24 -13.08 4.72 8.43
N GLU A 25 -11.88 4.34 8.88
CA GLU A 25 -11.39 4.59 10.25
C GLU A 25 -10.87 6.01 10.44
N SER A 26 -10.74 6.78 9.35
CA SER A 26 -10.30 8.17 9.35
C SER A 26 -11.37 9.13 8.83
N GLY A 27 -12.61 8.66 8.64
CA GLY A 27 -13.66 9.46 8.01
C GLY A 27 -13.32 9.87 6.58
N GLY A 28 -12.49 9.09 5.88
CA GLY A 28 -12.04 9.36 4.51
C GLY A 28 -10.77 10.19 4.39
N ALA A 29 -10.15 10.62 5.49
CA ALA A 29 -8.96 11.46 5.45
C ALA A 29 -7.69 10.74 4.96
N VAL A 30 -7.52 9.47 5.33
CA VAL A 30 -6.31 8.69 4.99
C VAL A 30 -6.58 7.18 4.85
N LEU A 31 -5.91 6.58 3.88
CA LEU A 31 -5.64 5.14 3.78
C LEU A 31 -4.13 4.96 4.01
N ALA A 32 -3.74 4.10 4.95
CA ALA A 32 -2.33 3.85 5.23
C ALA A 32 -2.01 2.35 5.09
N PHE A 33 -0.85 2.04 4.49
CA PHE A 33 -0.38 0.69 4.28
C PHE A 33 1.14 0.63 4.22
N ASP A 34 1.71 -0.51 4.61
CA ASP A 34 3.12 -0.80 4.37
C ASP A 34 3.26 -1.37 2.95
N TYR A 35 4.22 -0.87 2.17
CA TYR A 35 4.49 -1.35 0.81
C TYR A 35 5.88 -1.97 0.69
N PHE A 36 5.92 -3.24 0.29
CA PHE A 36 7.14 -4.03 0.17
C PHE A 36 7.39 -4.38 -1.29
N LEU A 37 8.59 -4.07 -1.74
CA LEU A 37 9.11 -4.45 -3.05
C LEU A 37 10.20 -5.52 -2.85
N PRO A 38 10.32 -6.50 -3.76
CA PRO A 38 11.50 -7.36 -3.78
C PRO A 38 12.77 -6.54 -4.07
N ALA A 39 13.94 -7.11 -3.80
CA ALA A 39 15.20 -6.46 -4.13
C ALA A 39 15.27 -6.10 -5.63
N GLY A 40 15.56 -4.82 -5.94
CA GLY A 40 15.54 -4.31 -7.31
C GLY A 40 14.14 -4.00 -7.88
N GLY A 41 13.07 -4.20 -7.10
CA GLY A 41 11.71 -3.82 -7.46
C GLY A 41 11.55 -2.30 -7.56
N SER A 42 10.60 -1.86 -8.38
CA SER A 42 10.27 -0.45 -8.57
C SER A 42 8.79 -0.28 -8.86
N VAL A 43 8.24 0.91 -8.59
CA VAL A 43 6.88 1.24 -9.00
C VAL A 43 6.81 1.44 -10.52
N PRO A 44 5.71 1.05 -11.20
CA PRO A 44 5.68 0.90 -12.65
C PRO A 44 5.94 2.18 -13.46
N LEU A 45 5.64 3.34 -12.88
CA LEU A 45 5.75 4.63 -13.53
C LEU A 45 6.33 5.66 -12.57
N ALA A 46 7.14 6.58 -13.10
CA ALA A 46 7.61 7.73 -12.34
C ALA A 46 6.42 8.64 -11.99
N HIS A 47 6.18 8.82 -10.70
CA HIS A 47 5.18 9.73 -10.15
C HIS A 47 5.65 10.23 -8.78
N VAL A 48 4.94 11.23 -8.25
CA VAL A 48 5.24 11.82 -6.95
C VAL A 48 3.97 11.93 -6.13
N HIS A 49 4.09 11.59 -4.85
CA HIS A 49 3.09 11.91 -3.83
C HIS A 49 3.55 13.15 -3.06
N PRO A 50 2.94 14.34 -3.25
CA PRO A 50 3.33 15.54 -2.52
C PRO A 50 3.21 15.38 -0.99
N ARG A 51 2.35 14.46 -0.54
CA ARG A 51 2.27 13.94 0.82
C ARG A 51 2.01 12.43 0.76
N GLN A 52 2.71 11.68 1.60
CA GLN A 52 2.52 10.24 1.79
C GLN A 52 2.62 9.94 3.28
N GLU A 53 1.64 9.22 3.83
CA GLU A 53 1.63 8.70 5.21
C GLU A 53 2.02 7.23 5.25
#